data_AF-W2T4M3-F1
#
_entry.id   AF-W2T4M3-F1
#
_cell.length_a   1.000
_cell.length_b   1.000
_cell.length_c   1.000
_cell.angle_alpha   90.00
_cell.angle_beta   90.00
_cell.angle_gamma   90.00
#
_symmetry.space_group_name_H-M   'P 1'
#
loop_
_entity.id
_entity.type
_entity.pdbx_description
1 polymer ?
#
loop_
_entity_poly.entity_id
_entity_poly.type
_entity_poly.pdbx_seq_one_letter_code
_entity_poly.pdbx_strand_id
1 'polypeptide(L)'
;MDGRSQVEHPGLAQPLNQSINQPIVPINRTESMMVASRRTESAVEHLNIIHHEEVPEWLMMYSQADTSLDHLLEWDLFNTMQLEQYEEMMLKLYKQEVIDTVRRYERMRTVLNKEIVRRTQPHPRNE
;
A
#
# COMPACT_ATOMS: atom_id res chain seq x y z
N MET A 1 -32.06 33.36 15.54
CA MET A 1 -30.65 32.99 15.27
C MET A 1 -30.59 31.48 15.38
N ASP A 2 -30.95 30.81 14.29
CA ASP A 2 -31.14 29.36 14.28
C ASP A 2 -29.78 28.66 14.31
N GLY A 3 -29.46 28.07 15.46
CA GLY A 3 -28.23 27.36 15.74
C GLY A 3 -28.16 26.00 15.04
N ARG A 4 -28.08 26.00 13.71
CA ARG A 4 -27.73 24.80 12.95
C ARG A 4 -26.24 24.52 13.15
N SER A 5 -25.93 23.62 14.07
CA SER A 5 -24.58 23.11 14.26
C SER A 5 -24.20 22.21 13.09
N GLN A 6 -22.95 22.32 12.64
CA GLN A 6 -22.35 21.63 11.48
C GLN A 6 -22.36 20.09 11.57
N VAL A 7 -22.90 19.52 12.65
CA VAL A 7 -23.00 18.08 12.89
C VAL A 7 -24.23 17.42 12.28
N GLU A 8 -25.19 18.20 11.75
CA GLU A 8 -26.46 17.70 11.23
C GLU A 8 -26.46 17.59 9.69
N HIS A 9 -25.48 16.92 9.09
CA HIS A 9 -25.53 16.60 7.65
C HIS A 9 -26.15 15.21 7.43
N PRO A 10 -27.15 15.04 6.53
CA PRO A 10 -27.85 13.77 6.30
C PRO A 10 -26.95 12.59 5.87
N GLY A 11 -25.71 12.87 5.47
CA GLY A 11 -24.72 11.87 5.06
C GLY A 11 -23.75 11.41 6.16
N LEU A 12 -23.88 11.89 7.41
CA LEU A 12 -23.07 11.38 8.53
C LEU A 12 -23.62 10.03 8.99
N ALA A 13 -22.76 9.00 8.98
CA ALA A 13 -23.06 7.70 9.54
C ALA A 13 -23.35 7.86 11.05
N GLN A 14 -24.61 7.72 11.43
CA GLN A 14 -25.01 7.64 12.82
C GLN A 14 -24.45 6.32 13.39
N PRO A 15 -23.81 6.34 14.58
CA PRO A 15 -23.36 5.10 15.20
C PRO A 15 -24.58 4.21 15.43
N LEU A 16 -24.58 3.06 14.76
CA LEU A 16 -25.63 2.06 14.88
C LEU A 16 -25.58 1.52 16.32
N ASN A 17 -26.54 1.93 17.16
CA ASN A 17 -26.79 1.31 18.46
C ASN A 17 -27.39 -0.09 18.23
N GLN A 18 -26.57 -1.00 17.71
CA GLN A 18 -26.88 -2.42 17.66
C GLN A 18 -26.34 -3.04 18.95
N SER A 19 -27.25 -3.53 19.80
CA SER A 19 -26.92 -4.34 20.97
C SER A 19 -26.37 -5.70 20.53
N ILE A 20 -25.14 -5.71 20.01
CA ILE A 20 -24.39 -6.92 19.76
C ILE A 20 -23.68 -7.24 21.07
N ASN A 21 -24.19 -8.24 21.80
CA ASN A 21 -23.54 -8.90 22.94
C ASN A 21 -22.26 -9.66 22.50
N GLN A 22 -21.39 -9.02 21.71
CA GLN A 22 -20.03 -9.49 21.52
C GLN A 22 -19.12 -8.55 22.30
N PRO A 23 -18.18 -9.10 23.08
CA PRO A 23 -17.18 -8.25 23.70
C PRO A 23 -16.48 -7.49 22.58
N ILE A 24 -16.62 -6.17 22.57
CA ILE A 24 -15.74 -5.29 21.80
C ILE A 24 -14.36 -5.54 22.40
N VAL A 25 -13.62 -6.49 21.83
CA VAL A 25 -12.24 -6.71 22.20
C VAL A 25 -11.55 -5.42 21.72
N PRO A 26 -11.06 -4.56 22.62
CA PRO A 26 -10.26 -3.45 22.16
C PRO A 26 -9.12 -4.07 21.36
N ILE A 27 -8.94 -3.64 20.11
CA ILE A 27 -7.74 -3.94 19.36
C ILE A 27 -6.62 -3.19 20.08
N ASN A 28 -6.15 -3.75 21.20
CA ASN A 28 -4.98 -3.30 21.94
C ASN A 28 -3.77 -3.67 21.09
N ARG A 29 -3.56 -2.94 19.98
CA ARG A 29 -2.24 -2.94 19.34
C ARG A 29 -1.31 -2.24 20.31
N THR A 30 -0.53 -3.04 21.02
CA THR A 30 0.54 -2.60 21.92
C THR A 30 1.52 -1.70 21.15
N GLU A 31 2.17 -0.79 21.87
CA GLU A 31 3.19 0.12 21.31
C GLU A 31 4.23 -0.60 20.44
N SER A 32 4.55 -1.87 20.75
CA SER A 32 5.37 -2.76 19.93
C SER A 32 4.92 -2.90 18.47
N MET A 33 3.61 -2.94 18.20
CA MET A 33 3.09 -3.02 16.83
C MET A 33 3.24 -1.70 16.07
N MET A 34 3.15 -0.57 16.77
CA MET A 34 3.40 0.75 16.18
C MET A 34 4.90 0.97 15.89
N VAL A 35 5.78 0.49 16.78
CA VAL A 35 7.25 0.55 16.59
C VAL A 35 7.68 -0.38 15.45
N ALA A 36 7.11 -1.59 15.36
CA ALA A 36 7.35 -2.49 14.24
C ALA A 36 6.90 -1.89 12.90
N SER A 37 5.77 -1.17 12.88
CA SER A 37 5.31 -0.45 11.67
C SER A 37 6.33 0.59 11.21
N ARG A 38 6.81 1.42 12.14
CA ARG A 38 7.80 2.47 11.81
C ARG A 38 9.11 1.92 11.27
N ARG A 39 9.60 0.81 11.82
CA ARG A 39 10.84 0.16 11.36
C ARG A 39 10.70 -0.42 9.95
N THR A 40 9.55 -1.01 9.64
CA THR A 40 9.29 -1.60 8.32
C THR A 40 9.04 -0.55 7.25
N GLU A 41 8.34 0.55 7.57
CA GLU A 41 8.19 1.71 6.68
C GLU A 41 9.54 2.30 6.25
N SER A 42 10.44 2.53 7.21
CA SER A 42 11.76 3.10 6.96
C SER A 42 12.66 2.22 6.09
N ALA A 43 12.59 0.90 6.25
CA ALA A 43 13.40 -0.06 5.51
C ALA A 43 12.99 -0.21 4.04
N VAL A 44 11.69 -0.13 3.75
CA VAL A 44 11.15 -0.36 2.39
C VAL A 44 11.15 0.93 1.57
N GLU A 45 11.07 2.10 2.19
CA GLU A 45 10.99 3.38 1.49
C GLU A 45 12.20 3.66 0.57
N HIS A 46 13.39 3.16 0.92
CA HIS A 46 14.62 3.42 0.18
C HIS A 46 15.01 2.33 -0.84
N LEU A 47 14.22 1.27 -0.99
CA LEU A 47 14.56 0.16 -1.88
C LEU A 47 14.17 0.45 -3.34
N ASN A 48 15.13 0.82 -4.17
CA ASN A 48 14.92 0.81 -5.62
C ASN A 48 15.87 -0.22 -6.24
N ILE A 49 15.30 -1.26 -6.86
CA ILE A 49 16.06 -2.35 -7.48
C ILE A 49 16.39 -2.00 -8.95
N ILE A 50 15.64 -1.07 -9.56
CA ILE A 50 15.78 -0.74 -10.98
C ILE A 50 16.06 0.74 -11.16
N HIS A 51 17.12 1.04 -11.90
CA HIS A 51 17.29 2.34 -12.53
C HIS A 51 16.66 2.31 -13.93
N HIS A 52 15.97 3.37 -14.33
CA HIS A 52 15.27 3.46 -15.63
C HIS A 52 16.19 3.22 -16.84
N GLU A 53 17.50 3.37 -16.68
CA GLU A 53 18.51 3.16 -17.72
C GLU A 53 18.90 1.66 -17.88
N GLU A 54 18.49 0.78 -16.96
CA GLU A 54 18.87 -0.64 -16.96
C GLU A 54 17.96 -1.53 -17.80
N VAL A 55 16.73 -1.09 -18.10
CA VAL A 55 15.72 -1.92 -18.77
C VAL A 55 15.25 -1.22 -20.05
N PRO A 56 15.26 -1.91 -21.21
CA PRO A 56 14.71 -1.35 -22.45
C PRO A 56 13.24 -0.96 -22.31
N GLU A 57 12.86 0.17 -22.91
CA GLU A 57 11.49 0.71 -22.84
C GLU A 57 10.43 -0.29 -23.32
N TRP A 58 10.72 -1.03 -24.40
CA TRP A 58 9.81 -2.04 -24.93
C TRP A 58 9.55 -3.18 -23.93
N LEU A 59 10.54 -3.55 -23.11
CA LEU A 59 10.41 -4.62 -22.13
C LEU A 59 9.60 -4.15 -20.92
N MET A 60 9.74 -2.87 -20.53
CA MET A 60 8.86 -2.24 -19.53
C MET A 60 7.40 -2.15 -20.00
N MET A 61 7.17 -1.86 -21.27
CA MET A 61 5.82 -1.85 -21.85
C MET A 61 5.24 -3.27 -21.88
N TYR A 62 6.04 -4.24 -22.34
CA TYR A 62 5.65 -5.64 -22.38
C TYR A 62 5.28 -6.17 -20.99
N SER A 63 6.04 -5.84 -19.93
CA SER A 63 5.73 -6.31 -18.58
C SER A 63 4.40 -5.80 -18.01
N GLN A 64 3.84 -4.74 -18.59
CA GLN A 64 2.55 -4.15 -18.20
C GLN A 64 1.42 -4.52 -19.17
N ALA A 65 1.74 -5.21 -20.28
CA ALA A 65 0.79 -5.56 -21.30
C ALA A 65 -0.14 -6.69 -20.81
N ASP A 66 -1.33 -6.75 -21.41
CA ASP A 66 -2.27 -7.85 -21.18
C ASP A 66 -1.66 -9.16 -21.72
N THR A 67 -1.79 -10.25 -20.96
CA THR A 67 -1.25 -11.56 -21.32
C THR A 67 -1.85 -12.12 -22.60
N SER A 68 -3.03 -11.65 -23.02
CA SER A 68 -3.62 -11.99 -24.32
C SER A 68 -2.76 -11.54 -25.51
N LEU A 69 -1.88 -10.55 -25.34
CA LEU A 69 -1.01 -10.01 -26.38
C LEU A 69 0.39 -10.66 -26.41
N ASP A 70 0.68 -11.58 -25.49
CA ASP A 70 2.02 -12.17 -25.32
C ASP A 70 2.54 -12.86 -26.60
N HIS A 71 1.63 -13.50 -27.34
CA HIS A 71 1.92 -14.19 -28.59
C HIS A 71 2.42 -13.27 -29.73
N LEU A 72 2.32 -11.95 -29.59
CA LEU A 72 2.85 -11.00 -30.57
C LEU A 72 4.37 -10.84 -30.50
N LEU A 73 4.99 -11.27 -29.40
CA LEU A 73 6.44 -11.22 -29.21
C LEU A 73 7.08 -12.54 -29.66
N GLU A 74 7.85 -12.48 -30.74
CA GLU A 74 8.58 -13.64 -31.27
C GLU A 74 9.92 -13.81 -30.54
N TRP A 75 9.92 -14.55 -29.42
CA TRP A 75 11.12 -14.80 -28.61
C TRP A 75 12.23 -15.54 -29.36
N ASP A 76 11.89 -16.36 -30.36
CA ASP A 76 12.83 -17.12 -31.18
C ASP A 76 13.76 -16.23 -32.04
N LEU A 77 13.45 -14.93 -32.17
CA LEU A 77 14.31 -13.97 -32.87
C LEU A 77 15.53 -13.54 -32.05
N PHE A 78 15.55 -13.83 -30.75
CA PHE A 78 16.64 -13.50 -29.86
C PHE A 78 17.55 -14.71 -29.63
N ASN A 79 18.84 -14.46 -29.43
CA ASN A 79 19.76 -15.52 -29.03
C ASN A 79 19.64 -15.84 -27.52
N THR A 80 20.16 -16.99 -27.11
CA THR A 80 20.08 -17.46 -25.70
C THR A 80 20.62 -16.46 -24.69
N MET A 81 21.72 -15.76 -24.99
CA MET A 81 22.31 -14.78 -24.07
C MET A 81 21.42 -13.54 -23.89
N GLN A 82 20.75 -13.10 -24.95
CA GLN A 82 19.77 -12.02 -24.86
C GLN A 82 18.57 -12.45 -24.02
N LEU A 83 18.06 -13.67 -24.20
CA LEU A 83 16.94 -14.20 -23.44
C LEU A 83 17.25 -14.29 -21.94
N GLU A 84 18.43 -14.78 -21.56
CA GLU A 84 18.90 -14.81 -20.17
C GLU A 84 18.95 -13.38 -19.57
N GLN A 85 19.48 -12.42 -20.33
CA GLN A 85 19.54 -11.03 -19.89
C GLN A 85 18.12 -10.42 -19.71
N TYR A 86 17.19 -10.70 -20.62
CA TYR A 86 15.82 -10.21 -20.51
C TYR A 86 15.07 -10.87 -19.34
N GLU A 87 15.30 -12.16 -19.06
CA GLU A 87 14.75 -12.84 -17.89
C GLU A 87 15.21 -12.17 -16.59
N GLU A 88 16.51 -11.85 -16.46
CA GLU A 88 17.04 -11.14 -15.30
C GLU A 88 16.39 -9.75 -15.13
N MET A 89 16.21 -9.01 -16.23
CA MET A 89 15.53 -7.71 -16.22
C MET A 89 14.05 -7.84 -15.80
N MET A 90 13.34 -8.83 -16.32
CA MET A 90 11.96 -9.12 -15.93
C MET A 90 11.85 -9.49 -14.45
N LEU A 91 12.79 -10.27 -13.92
CA LEU A 91 12.85 -10.58 -12.50
C LEU A 91 13.08 -9.34 -11.64
N LYS A 92 13.92 -8.41 -12.09
CA LYS A 92 14.09 -7.12 -11.41
C LYS A 92 12.78 -6.32 -11.43
N LEU A 93 12.09 -6.22 -12.58
CA LEU A 93 10.79 -5.55 -12.71
C LEU A 93 9.77 -6.10 -11.72
N TYR A 94 9.64 -7.42 -11.64
CA TYR A 94 8.79 -8.09 -10.67
C TYR A 94 9.14 -7.70 -9.22
N LYS A 95 10.42 -7.77 -8.84
CA LYS A 95 10.84 -7.41 -7.48
C LYS A 95 10.54 -5.94 -7.15
N GLN A 96 10.68 -5.04 -8.12
CA GLN A 96 10.34 -3.63 -7.96
C GLN A 96 8.84 -3.43 -7.76
N GLU A 97 8.00 -4.09 -8.55
CA GLU A 97 6.53 -4.04 -8.37
C GLU A 97 6.09 -4.55 -7.00
N VAL A 98 6.71 -5.62 -6.50
CA VAL A 98 6.47 -6.12 -5.14
C VAL A 98 6.83 -5.07 -4.10
N ILE A 99 7.99 -4.42 -4.22
CA ILE A 99 8.40 -3.35 -3.31
C ILE A 99 7.40 -2.20 -3.34
N ASP A 100 6.99 -1.75 -4.52
CA ASP A 100 6.08 -0.61 -4.65
C ASP A 100 4.69 -0.93 -4.11
N THR A 101 4.23 -2.16 -4.30
CA THR A 101 3.02 -2.69 -3.66
C THR A 101 3.15 -2.63 -2.14
N VAL A 102 4.21 -3.19 -1.57
CA VAL A 102 4.46 -3.16 -0.12
C VAL A 102 4.50 -1.72 0.39
N ARG A 103 5.26 -0.82 -0.25
CA ARG A 103 5.32 0.61 0.11
C ARG A 103 3.93 1.26 0.15
N ARG A 104 3.08 0.98 -0.84
CA ARG A 104 1.72 1.53 -0.89
C ARG A 104 0.90 1.09 0.32
N TYR A 105 0.94 -0.20 0.68
CA TYR A 105 0.22 -0.72 1.83
C TYR A 105 0.80 -0.24 3.16
N GLU A 106 2.13 -0.11 3.24
CA GLU A 106 2.84 0.43 4.40
C GLU A 106 2.43 1.87 4.68
N ARG A 107 2.44 2.75 3.65
CA ARG A 107 1.94 4.13 3.78
C ARG A 107 0.48 4.19 4.24
N MET A 108 -0.38 3.34 3.67
CA MET A 108 -1.79 3.27 4.07
C MET A 108 -1.91 2.83 5.54
N ARG A 109 -1.12 1.85 5.97
CA ARG A 109 -1.11 1.36 7.35
C ARG A 109 -0.72 2.46 8.34
N THR A 110 0.31 3.27 8.06
CA THR A 110 0.67 4.37 8.98
C THR A 110 -0.40 5.47 9.04
N VAL A 111 -1.05 5.81 7.93
CA VAL A 111 -2.18 6.76 7.95
C VAL A 111 -3.32 6.22 8.82
N LEU A 112 -3.71 4.96 8.64
CA LEU A 112 -4.76 4.33 9.45
C LEU A 112 -4.39 4.27 10.93
N ASN A 113 -3.16 3.89 11.25
CA ASN A 113 -2.68 3.83 12.64
C ASN A 113 -2.70 5.22 13.30
N LYS A 114 -2.29 6.29 12.58
CA LYS A 114 -2.36 7.67 13.09
C LYS A 114 -3.80 8.08 13.42
N GLU A 115 -4.74 7.76 12.54
CA GLU A 115 -6.16 8.09 12.74
C GLU A 115 -6.77 7.30 13.90
N ILE A 116 -6.43 6.01 14.05
CA ILE A 116 -6.85 5.20 15.20
C ILE A 116 -6.35 5.83 16.50
N VAL A 117 -5.06 6.16 16.59
CA VAL A 117 -4.50 6.82 17.78
C VAL A 117 -5.23 8.14 18.07
N ARG A 118 -5.49 8.97 17.05
CA ARG A 118 -6.23 10.23 17.21
C ARG A 118 -7.62 10.03 17.82
N ARG A 119 -8.33 8.96 17.44
CA ARG A 119 -9.68 8.66 17.96
C ARG A 119 -9.67 8.04 19.35
N THR A 120 -8.62 7.31 19.71
CA THR A 120 -8.50 6.62 20.99
C THR A 120 -7.87 7.50 22.08
N GLN A 121 -7.18 8.58 21.71
CA GLN A 121 -6.63 9.56 22.66
C GLN A 121 -7.79 10.25 23.42
N PRO A 122 -7.81 10.18 24.76
CA PRO A 122 -8.82 10.87 25.55
C PRO A 122 -8.70 12.39 25.36
N HIS A 123 -9.83 13.05 25.12
CA HIS A 123 -9.90 14.51 25.04
C HIS A 123 -9.38 15.09 26.38
N PRO A 124 -8.41 16.03 26.38
CA PRO A 124 -8.02 16.68 27.62
C PRO A 124 -9.26 17.40 28.16
N ARG A 125 -9.74 16.96 29.33
CA ARG A 125 -10.71 17.72 30.12
C ARG A 125 -9.97 18.98 30.57
N ASN A 126 -10.27 20.10 29.93
CA ASN A 126 -9.89 21.41 30.44
C ASN A 126 -10.75 21.65 31.70
N GLU A 127 -10.10 21.63 32.87
CA GLU A 127 -10.62 22.20 34.12
C GLU A 127 -10.63 23.73 34.08
#